data_AF-A0A850AEG0-F1
#
_entry.id   AF-A0A850AEG0-F1
#
_cell.length_a   1.000
_cell.length_b   1.000
_cell.length_c   1.000
_cell.angle_alpha   90.00
_cell.angle_beta   90.00
_cell.angle_gamma   90.00
#
_symmetry.space_group_name_H-M   'P 1'
#
loop_
_entity.id
_entity.type
_entity.pdbx_description
1 polymer ?
#
loop_
_entity_poly.entity_id
_entity_poly.type
_entity_poly.pdbx_seq_one_letter_code
_entity_poly.pdbx_strand_id
1 'polypeptide(L)'
;MHALAGAYLRFLHGIYHHLLFNIRLQSWLLALLAALALFSWTGRLAGGAGVALLWAGLALLLLVSQWWARRRFYVHFLPAPAAHSAQPPPPLWPEDKLLLAATGAFSVKDRSARLTNLPAYYRTFETREHAIMARCTPTRFLAAALDARLLSMWYLFLTPQALTAVQPGRLYFGLRPRPALRLAYIAADAKGRPKPAHAYLSFASESDRQQVYADLTLDLGGPAQAPWRADQGL
;
A
#
# COMPACT_ATOMS: atom_id res chain seq x y z
N MET A 1 14.48 -10.79 -10.66
CA MET A 1 14.77 -9.51 -9.97
C MET A 1 13.57 -8.94 -9.19
N HIS A 2 12.34 -8.91 -9.73
CA HIS A 2 11.19 -8.27 -9.05
C HIS A 2 10.80 -8.89 -7.70
N ALA A 3 10.89 -10.22 -7.53
CA ALA A 3 10.62 -10.88 -6.26
C ALA A 3 11.57 -10.43 -5.14
N LEU A 4 12.86 -10.24 -5.45
CA LEU A 4 13.84 -9.73 -4.49
C LEU A 4 13.54 -8.28 -4.10
N ALA A 5 13.15 -7.45 -5.07
CA ALA A 5 12.71 -6.08 -4.79
C ALA A 5 11.48 -6.08 -3.85
N GLY A 6 10.49 -6.94 -4.10
CA GLY A 6 9.34 -7.11 -3.21
C GLY A 6 9.73 -7.55 -1.79
N ALA A 7 10.65 -8.51 -1.66
CA ALA A 7 11.15 -8.96 -0.36
C ALA A 7 11.89 -7.85 0.39
N TYR A 8 12.76 -7.10 -0.30
CA TYR A 8 13.48 -5.97 0.27
C TYR A 8 12.52 -4.88 0.76
N LEU A 9 11.52 -4.51 -0.04
CA LEU A 9 10.50 -3.53 0.35
C LEU A 9 9.69 -3.97 1.56
N ARG A 10 9.31 -5.25 1.64
CA ARG A 10 8.62 -5.82 2.81
C ARG A 10 9.50 -5.77 4.07
N PHE A 11 10.80 -6.02 3.93
CA PHE A 11 11.75 -5.91 5.03
C PHE A 11 11.88 -4.46 5.53
N LEU A 12 12.04 -3.49 4.62
CA LEU A 12 12.07 -2.06 4.95
C LEU A 12 10.77 -1.59 5.63
N HIS A 13 9.62 -2.06 5.15
CA HIS A 13 8.32 -1.80 5.77
C HIS A 13 8.28 -2.31 7.22
N GLY A 14 8.78 -3.54 7.46
CA GLY A 14 8.92 -4.12 8.79
C GLY A 14 9.75 -3.24 9.73
N ILE A 15 10.92 -2.81 9.29
CA ILE A 15 11.81 -1.94 10.07
C ILE A 15 11.16 -0.58 10.40
N TYR A 16 10.39 0.00 9.47
CA TYR A 16 9.84 1.34 9.64
C TYR A 16 8.64 1.39 10.60
N HIS A 17 7.75 0.38 10.54
CA HIS A 17 6.46 0.41 11.24
C HIS A 17 6.46 -0.28 12.62
N HIS A 18 7.52 -1.02 12.97
CA HIS A 18 7.58 -1.72 14.26
C HIS A 18 8.42 -0.94 15.29
N LEU A 19 7.98 -1.04 16.54
CA LEU A 19 8.53 -0.38 17.71
C LEU A 19 9.17 -1.42 18.64
N LEU A 20 10.41 -1.17 19.03
CA LEU A 20 11.13 -1.87 20.08
C LEU A 20 11.38 -0.88 21.23
N PHE A 21 10.87 -1.17 22.42
CA PHE A 21 10.88 -0.24 23.56
C PHE A 21 10.30 1.14 23.22
N ASN A 22 9.17 1.18 22.49
CA ASN A 22 8.51 2.40 22.02
C ASN A 22 9.34 3.30 21.06
N ILE A 23 10.50 2.82 20.61
CA ILE A 23 11.33 3.48 19.59
C ILE A 23 11.25 2.66 18.30
N ARG A 24 11.17 3.32 17.15
CA ARG A 24 11.13 2.64 15.84
C ARG A 24 12.38 1.79 15.63
N LEU A 25 12.22 0.58 15.11
CA LEU A 25 13.34 -0.32 14.81
C LEU A 25 14.35 0.32 13.86
N GLN A 26 13.88 1.17 12.93
CA GLN A 26 14.76 1.99 12.08
C GLN A 26 15.71 2.87 12.90
N SER A 27 15.20 3.56 13.93
CA SER A 27 16.00 4.47 14.76
C SER A 27 17.05 3.71 15.56
N TRP A 28 16.69 2.53 16.09
CA TRP A 28 17.65 1.63 16.73
C TRP A 28 18.78 1.20 15.79
N LEU A 29 18.42 0.78 14.57
CA LEU A 29 19.40 0.35 13.58
C LEU A 29 20.33 1.50 13.16
N LEU A 30 19.80 2.71 12.99
CA LEU A 30 20.61 3.90 12.68
C LEU A 30 21.54 4.28 13.83
N ALA A 31 21.04 4.24 15.07
CA ALA A 31 21.87 4.51 16.25
C ALA A 31 23.01 3.50 16.38
N LEU A 32 22.75 2.21 16.13
CA LEU A 32 23.78 1.17 16.12
C LEU A 32 24.84 1.44 15.04
N LEU A 33 24.44 1.72 13.80
CA LEU A 33 25.36 2.02 12.71
C LEU A 33 26.20 3.28 12.99
N ALA A 34 25.59 4.32 13.56
CA ALA A 34 26.29 5.53 13.96
C ALA A 34 27.31 5.27 15.09
N ALA A 35 26.94 4.48 16.10
CA ALA A 35 27.85 4.08 17.16
C ALA A 35 29.06 3.31 16.60
N LEU A 36 28.82 2.31 15.74
CA LEU A 36 29.89 1.53 15.09
C LEU A 36 30.82 2.41 14.25
N ALA A 37 30.28 3.38 13.51
CA ALA A 37 31.07 4.35 12.77
C ALA A 37 31.98 5.17 13.70
N LEU A 38 31.44 5.68 14.82
CA LEU A 38 32.18 6.48 15.79
C LEU A 38 33.26 5.67 16.51
N PHE A 39 32.96 4.43 16.94
CA PHE A 39 33.95 3.55 17.56
C PHE A 39 35.08 3.16 16.59
N SER A 40 34.77 2.96 15.32
CA SER A 40 35.79 2.70 14.28
C SER A 40 36.64 3.94 14.00
N TRP A 41 36.03 5.13 13.98
CA TRP A 41 36.72 6.40 13.77
C TRP A 41 37.72 6.73 14.90
N THR A 42 37.34 6.44 16.15
CA THR A 42 38.20 6.65 17.33
C THR A 42 39.31 5.60 17.49
N GLY A 43 39.42 4.64 16.56
CA GLY A 43 40.42 3.56 16.61
C GLY A 43 40.14 2.49 17.66
N ARG A 44 38.96 2.50 18.29
CA ARG A 44 38.56 1.48 19.27
C ARG A 44 38.10 0.17 18.62
N LEU A 45 37.77 0.20 17.33
CA LEU A 45 37.52 -0.98 16.50
C LEU A 45 38.59 -1.10 15.41
N ALA A 46 38.95 -2.33 15.06
CA ALA A 46 39.91 -2.59 13.99
C ALA A 46 39.39 -2.05 12.63
N GLY A 47 40.32 -1.54 11.81
CA GLY A 47 40.04 -1.06 10.44
C GLY A 47 39.93 0.46 10.24
N GLY A 48 40.00 1.24 11.33
CA GLY A 48 40.19 2.70 11.29
C GLY A 48 39.12 3.46 10.49
N ALA A 49 39.54 4.57 9.87
CA ALA A 49 38.64 5.50 9.16
C ALA A 49 37.89 4.85 7.99
N GLY A 50 38.50 3.87 7.29
CA GLY A 50 37.85 3.17 6.18
C GLY A 50 36.60 2.40 6.62
N VAL A 51 36.69 1.67 7.74
CA VAL A 51 35.55 0.94 8.32
C VAL A 51 34.50 1.91 8.88
N ALA A 52 34.93 3.05 9.45
CA ALA A 52 33.99 4.09 9.89
C ALA A 52 33.13 4.64 8.73
N LEU A 53 33.76 4.92 7.59
CA LEU A 53 33.07 5.39 6.38
C LEU A 53 32.12 4.33 5.82
N LEU A 54 32.47 3.04 5.90
CA LEU A 54 31.58 1.95 5.50
C LEU A 54 30.29 1.96 6.34
N TRP A 55 30.37 2.05 7.67
CA TRP A 55 29.20 2.09 8.54
C TRP A 55 28.32 3.32 8.28
N ALA A 56 28.95 4.49 8.10
CA ALA A 56 28.24 5.72 7.74
C ALA A 56 27.54 5.58 6.37
N GLY A 57 28.22 4.98 5.39
CA GLY A 57 27.67 4.70 4.07
C GLY A 57 26.46 3.76 4.12
N LEU A 58 26.50 2.71 4.96
CA LEU A 58 25.37 1.80 5.18
C LEU A 58 24.19 2.51 5.85
N ALA A 59 24.43 3.40 6.82
CA ALA A 59 23.37 4.20 7.44
C ALA A 59 22.70 5.13 6.42
N LEU A 60 23.49 5.79 5.57
CA LEU A 60 22.99 6.62 4.47
C LEU A 60 22.18 5.79 3.46
N LEU A 61 22.69 4.63 3.06
CA LEU A 61 21.99 3.72 2.16
C LEU A 61 20.64 3.30 2.74
N LEU A 62 20.56 2.96 4.03
CA LEU A 62 19.30 2.63 4.69
C LEU A 62 18.31 3.80 4.64
N LEU A 63 18.76 5.03 4.92
CA LEU A 63 17.91 6.23 4.86
C LEU A 63 17.38 6.50 3.45
N VAL A 64 18.24 6.43 2.44
CA VAL A 64 17.87 6.63 1.03
C VAL A 64 16.89 5.55 0.57
N SER A 65 17.16 4.29 0.89
CA SER A 65 16.28 3.16 0.58
C SER A 65 14.92 3.29 1.25
N GLN A 66 14.86 3.71 2.51
CA GLN A 66 13.61 3.96 3.23
C GLN A 66 12.83 5.11 2.62
N TRP A 67 13.49 6.22 2.28
CA TRP A 67 12.85 7.35 1.60
C TRP A 67 12.25 6.94 0.26
N TRP A 68 13.01 6.20 -0.55
CA TRP A 68 12.55 5.66 -1.83
C TRP A 68 11.37 4.69 -1.66
N ALA A 69 11.47 3.76 -0.71
CA ALA A 69 10.43 2.77 -0.43
C ALA A 69 9.13 3.44 0.04
N ARG A 70 9.22 4.46 0.91
CA ARG A 70 8.06 5.25 1.38
C ARG A 70 7.33 5.96 0.24
N ARG A 71 8.05 6.48 -0.76
CA ARG A 71 7.44 7.09 -1.95
C ARG A 71 6.67 6.08 -2.81
N ARG A 72 7.03 4.80 -2.73
CA ARG A 72 6.38 3.70 -3.44
C ARG A 72 5.42 2.87 -2.58
N PHE A 73 5.06 3.35 -1.40
CA PHE A 73 4.24 2.61 -0.44
C PHE A 73 4.76 1.20 -0.15
N TYR A 74 6.09 1.00 -0.19
CA TYR A 74 6.74 -0.29 0.01
C TYR A 74 6.22 -1.41 -0.91
N VAL A 75 5.69 -1.08 -2.09
CA VAL A 75 5.27 -2.08 -3.08
C VAL A 75 5.99 -1.87 -4.41
N HIS A 76 6.18 -2.96 -5.14
CA HIS A 76 6.63 -2.90 -6.52
C HIS A 76 5.49 -3.40 -7.41
N PHE A 77 4.95 -2.51 -8.24
CA PHE A 77 3.87 -2.82 -9.16
C PHE A 77 4.42 -2.98 -10.57
N LEU A 78 4.06 -4.07 -11.24
CA LEU A 78 4.35 -4.32 -12.64
C LEU A 78 3.04 -4.29 -13.42
N PRO A 79 2.84 -3.30 -14.31
CA PRO A 79 1.73 -3.33 -15.24
C PRO A 79 1.72 -4.64 -16.03
N ALA A 80 0.53 -5.19 -16.21
CA ALA A 80 0.30 -6.33 -17.09
C ALA A 80 -0.98 -6.03 -17.88
N PRO A 81 -1.08 -6.50 -19.13
CA PRO A 81 -2.33 -6.35 -19.88
C PRO A 81 -3.49 -6.97 -19.10
N ALA A 82 -4.68 -6.40 -19.23
CA ALA A 82 -5.88 -7.05 -18.75
C ALA A 82 -5.97 -8.42 -19.43
N ALA A 83 -6.09 -9.50 -18.65
CA ALA A 83 -6.48 -10.78 -19.21
C ALA A 83 -7.87 -10.59 -19.82
N HIS A 84 -7.96 -10.72 -21.15
CA HIS A 84 -9.22 -10.65 -21.87
C HIS A 84 -9.98 -11.93 -21.55
N SER A 85 -11.02 -11.83 -20.73
CA SER A 85 -12.02 -12.89 -20.63
C SER A 85 -12.96 -12.76 -21.83
N ALA A 86 -13.35 -13.89 -22.43
CA ALA A 86 -14.28 -13.90 -23.55
C ALA A 86 -15.65 -13.28 -23.18
N GLN A 87 -16.00 -13.32 -21.90
CA GLN A 87 -17.16 -12.64 -21.32
C GLN A 87 -16.70 -11.81 -20.12
N PRO A 88 -17.05 -10.50 -20.06
CA PRO A 88 -16.78 -9.71 -18.87
C PRO A 88 -17.57 -10.28 -17.69
N PRO A 89 -16.98 -10.35 -16.48
CA PRO A 89 -17.71 -10.80 -15.30
C PRO A 89 -18.88 -9.84 -15.03
N PRO A 90 -19.99 -10.34 -14.46
CA PRO A 90 -21.07 -9.46 -14.06
C PRO A 90 -20.56 -8.45 -13.02
N PRO A 91 -21.07 -7.21 -13.05
CA PRO A 91 -20.73 -6.19 -12.07
C PRO A 91 -21.15 -6.62 -10.66
N LEU A 92 -20.50 -6.03 -9.68
CA LEU A 92 -20.72 -6.32 -8.27
C LEU A 92 -22.02 -5.67 -7.80
N TRP A 93 -22.79 -6.43 -7.01
CA TRP A 93 -23.96 -5.90 -6.34
C TRP A 93 -23.54 -5.14 -5.07
N PRO A 94 -24.33 -4.15 -4.61
CA PRO A 94 -24.01 -3.38 -3.40
C PRO A 94 -23.84 -4.22 -2.12
N GLU A 95 -24.45 -5.40 -2.06
CA GLU A 95 -24.32 -6.38 -0.98
C GLU A 95 -23.02 -7.20 -1.05
N ASP A 96 -22.39 -7.28 -2.22
CA ASP A 96 -21.20 -8.09 -2.43
C ASP A 96 -19.98 -7.51 -1.68
N LYS A 97 -19.22 -8.41 -1.06
CA LYS A 97 -17.97 -8.09 -0.38
C LYS A 97 -16.85 -8.97 -0.91
N LEU A 98 -15.86 -8.36 -1.53
CA LEU A 98 -14.68 -9.07 -2.02
C LEU A 98 -13.48 -8.86 -1.10
N LEU A 99 -12.88 -9.96 -0.69
CA LEU A 99 -11.66 -9.98 0.10
C LEU A 99 -10.44 -9.62 -0.76
N LEU A 100 -9.65 -8.66 -0.30
CA LEU A 100 -8.41 -8.26 -0.97
C LEU A 100 -7.37 -7.77 0.05
N ALA A 101 -6.20 -7.36 -0.44
CA ALA A 101 -5.28 -6.54 0.35
C ALA A 101 -5.04 -5.20 -0.33
N ALA A 102 -5.02 -4.12 0.45
CA ALA A 102 -4.99 -2.76 -0.06
C ALA A 102 -3.76 -1.99 0.44
N THR A 103 -3.25 -1.12 -0.42
CA THR A 103 -2.12 -0.20 -0.17
C THR A 103 -2.52 1.18 -0.64
N GLY A 104 -2.26 2.23 0.13
CA GLY A 104 -2.66 3.58 -0.24
C GLY A 104 -2.69 4.55 0.93
N ALA A 105 -3.28 5.72 0.70
CA ALA A 105 -3.60 6.67 1.76
C ALA A 105 -5.03 6.43 2.25
N PHE A 106 -5.17 6.02 3.52
CA PHE A 106 -6.45 5.77 4.17
C PHE A 106 -6.73 6.82 5.23
N SER A 107 -8.00 6.98 5.57
CA SER A 107 -8.44 7.85 6.66
C SER A 107 -9.38 7.12 7.63
N VAL A 108 -9.40 7.59 8.87
CA VAL A 108 -10.36 7.21 9.92
C VAL A 108 -10.45 8.34 10.94
N LYS A 109 -11.65 8.83 11.24
CA LYS A 109 -11.96 9.78 12.33
C LYS A 109 -10.81 10.79 12.60
N ASP A 110 -10.64 11.73 11.66
CA ASP A 110 -9.64 12.81 11.65
C ASP A 110 -8.17 12.39 11.49
N ARG A 111 -7.89 11.11 11.32
CA ARG A 111 -6.54 10.58 11.07
C ARG A 111 -6.40 10.15 9.63
N SER A 112 -5.20 10.35 9.08
CA SER A 112 -4.80 9.77 7.80
C SER A 112 -3.48 9.04 7.94
N ALA A 113 -3.34 7.91 7.25
CA ALA A 113 -2.13 7.13 7.23
C ALA A 113 -1.89 6.52 5.86
N ARG A 114 -0.61 6.38 5.50
CA ARG A 114 -0.20 5.56 4.37
C ARG A 114 0.04 4.15 4.86
N LEU A 115 -0.74 3.21 4.37
CA LEU A 115 -0.75 1.83 4.81
C LEU A 115 -0.41 0.92 3.63
N THR A 116 0.25 -0.21 3.94
CA THR A 116 0.74 -1.13 2.92
C THR A 116 0.21 -2.52 3.14
N ASN A 117 -0.37 -3.09 2.09
CA ASN A 117 -0.80 -4.48 2.00
C ASN A 117 -1.64 -4.93 3.21
N LEU A 118 -2.61 -4.10 3.62
CA LEU A 118 -3.53 -4.45 4.70
C LEU A 118 -4.65 -5.35 4.19
N PRO A 119 -5.05 -6.39 4.93
CA PRO A 119 -6.29 -7.11 4.66
C PRO A 119 -7.47 -6.13 4.60
N ALA A 120 -8.26 -6.22 3.53
CA ALA A 120 -9.35 -5.30 3.29
C ALA A 120 -10.51 -5.99 2.55
N TYR A 121 -11.64 -5.28 2.53
CA TYR A 121 -12.80 -5.65 1.71
C TYR A 121 -13.10 -4.51 0.74
N TYR A 122 -13.44 -4.88 -0.48
CA TYR A 122 -14.02 -3.99 -1.48
C TYR A 122 -15.54 -4.10 -1.44
N ARG A 123 -16.20 -2.96 -1.60
CA ARG A 123 -17.66 -2.85 -1.73
C ARG A 123 -18.00 -1.66 -2.63
N THR A 124 -18.93 -1.87 -3.55
CA THR A 124 -19.60 -0.78 -4.29
C THR A 124 -20.92 -0.42 -3.57
N PHE A 125 -21.36 0.82 -3.68
CA PHE A 125 -22.68 1.27 -3.23
C PHE A 125 -23.61 1.47 -4.44
N GLU A 126 -24.91 1.67 -4.16
CA GLU A 126 -25.92 1.98 -5.18
C GLU A 126 -25.57 3.26 -5.95
N THR A 127 -24.94 4.22 -5.29
CA THR A 127 -24.44 5.48 -5.85
C THR A 127 -23.15 5.33 -6.67
N ARG A 128 -22.67 4.10 -6.90
CA ARG A 128 -21.37 3.80 -7.53
C ARG A 128 -20.15 4.33 -6.77
N GLU A 129 -20.33 4.70 -5.51
CA GLU A 129 -19.19 4.93 -4.63
C GLU A 129 -18.52 3.60 -4.28
N HIS A 130 -17.19 3.61 -4.21
CA HIS A 130 -16.40 2.43 -3.88
C HIS A 130 -15.73 2.62 -2.53
N ALA A 131 -15.99 1.71 -1.60
CA ALA A 131 -15.31 1.66 -0.32
C ALA A 131 -14.31 0.52 -0.27
N ILE A 132 -13.08 0.86 0.11
CA ILE A 132 -12.07 -0.10 0.54
C ILE A 132 -11.89 0.04 2.04
N MET A 133 -12.30 -1.01 2.76
CA MET A 133 -12.27 -1.07 4.22
C MET A 133 -11.13 -1.98 4.65
N ALA A 134 -10.01 -1.39 5.08
CA ALA A 134 -8.82 -2.10 5.51
C ALA A 134 -8.76 -2.25 7.03
N ARG A 135 -8.42 -3.45 7.50
CA ARG A 135 -8.21 -3.73 8.93
C ARG A 135 -6.72 -3.83 9.22
N CYS A 136 -6.22 -2.98 10.10
CA CYS A 136 -4.86 -3.12 10.61
C CYS A 136 -4.87 -3.96 11.88
N THR A 137 -4.30 -5.15 11.83
CA THR A 137 -4.19 -6.08 12.96
C THR A 137 -2.82 -6.00 13.62
N PRO A 138 -2.71 -6.32 14.92
CA PRO A 138 -1.41 -6.44 15.59
C PRO A 138 -0.51 -7.42 14.84
N THR A 139 0.73 -7.03 14.61
CA THR A 139 1.77 -7.89 14.03
C THR A 139 3.08 -7.71 14.80
N ARG A 140 3.97 -8.69 14.68
CA ARG A 140 5.31 -8.67 15.26
C ARG A 140 6.35 -8.86 14.17
N PHE A 141 7.46 -8.15 14.29
CA PHE A 141 8.60 -8.27 13.38
C PHE A 141 9.89 -8.10 14.19
N LEU A 142 10.76 -9.11 14.19
CA LEU A 142 12.00 -9.11 14.99
C LEU A 142 11.76 -8.72 16.47
N ALA A 143 10.78 -9.37 17.11
CA ALA A 143 10.29 -9.08 18.47
C ALA A 143 9.70 -7.68 18.71
N ALA A 144 9.79 -6.76 17.75
CA ALA A 144 9.16 -5.46 17.80
C ALA A 144 7.66 -5.55 17.47
N ALA A 145 6.84 -4.75 18.13
CA ALA A 145 5.40 -4.70 17.95
C ALA A 145 5.01 -3.59 16.96
N LEU A 146 3.93 -3.77 16.22
CA LEU A 146 3.38 -2.71 15.37
C LEU A 146 2.92 -1.50 16.22
N ASP A 147 3.10 -0.28 15.70
CA ASP A 147 2.59 0.94 16.35
C ASP A 147 1.08 0.86 16.60
N ALA A 148 0.69 0.90 17.88
CA ALA A 148 -0.70 0.78 18.33
C ALA A 148 -1.63 1.85 17.73
N ARG A 149 -1.10 3.01 17.34
CA ARG A 149 -1.88 4.08 16.70
C ARG A 149 -2.47 3.66 15.35
N LEU A 150 -1.88 2.65 14.71
CA LEU A 150 -2.32 2.12 13.43
C LEU A 150 -3.44 1.08 13.58
N LEU A 151 -3.67 0.54 14.78
CA LEU A 151 -4.67 -0.51 15.03
C LEU A 151 -6.09 0.06 14.98
N SER A 152 -6.72 -0.02 13.81
CA SER A 152 -8.06 0.50 13.54
C SER A 152 -8.62 -0.14 12.26
N MET A 153 -9.90 0.09 12.01
CA MET A 153 -10.46 0.07 10.66
C MET A 153 -10.08 1.38 9.95
N TRP A 154 -9.67 1.26 8.70
CA TRP A 154 -9.19 2.33 7.84
C TRP A 154 -9.99 2.31 6.53
N TYR A 155 -10.32 3.49 6.02
CA TYR A 155 -11.22 3.63 4.88
C TYR A 155 -10.55 4.38 3.75
N LEU A 156 -10.83 3.94 2.53
CA LEU A 156 -10.58 4.67 1.30
C LEU A 156 -11.91 4.68 0.55
N PHE A 157 -12.49 5.87 0.41
CA PHE A 157 -13.68 6.08 -0.41
C PHE A 157 -13.26 6.66 -1.75
N LEU A 158 -13.78 6.10 -2.83
CA LEU A 158 -13.56 6.55 -4.20
C LEU A 158 -14.92 6.83 -4.82
N THR A 159 -15.17 8.09 -5.15
CA THR A 159 -16.34 8.44 -5.98
C THR A 159 -16.00 8.17 -7.45
N PRO A 160 -17.01 7.91 -8.31
CA PRO A 160 -16.80 7.75 -9.75
C PRO A 160 -15.97 8.88 -10.37
N GLN A 161 -16.30 10.13 -10.02
CA GLN A 161 -15.65 11.33 -10.56
C GLN A 161 -14.19 11.49 -10.10
N ALA A 162 -13.84 10.92 -8.94
CA ALA A 162 -12.48 10.97 -8.44
C ALA A 162 -11.57 9.95 -9.12
N LEU A 163 -12.10 8.86 -9.66
CA LEU A 163 -11.34 7.77 -10.28
C LEU A 163 -10.89 8.16 -11.69
N THR A 164 -9.58 8.26 -11.91
CA THR A 164 -9.02 8.74 -13.18
C THR A 164 -8.43 7.64 -14.03
N ALA A 165 -7.93 6.56 -13.43
CA ALA A 165 -7.44 5.39 -14.17
C ALA A 165 -7.46 4.13 -13.30
N VAL A 166 -7.73 3.00 -13.93
CA VAL A 166 -7.54 1.66 -13.36
C VAL A 166 -6.60 0.87 -14.25
N GLN A 167 -5.45 0.49 -13.71
CA GLN A 167 -4.46 -0.28 -14.46
C GLN A 167 -4.26 -1.67 -13.86
N PRO A 168 -4.45 -2.74 -14.65
CA PRO A 168 -4.15 -4.10 -14.23
C PRO A 168 -2.65 -4.37 -14.15
N GLY A 169 -2.27 -5.31 -13.30
CA GLY A 169 -0.88 -5.71 -13.12
C GLY A 169 -0.65 -6.75 -12.04
N ARG A 170 0.60 -6.83 -11.60
CA ARG A 170 1.04 -7.70 -10.50
C ARG A 170 1.73 -6.86 -9.44
N LEU A 171 1.39 -7.11 -8.18
CA LEU A 171 1.98 -6.42 -7.04
C LEU A 171 2.91 -7.34 -6.26
N TYR A 172 4.10 -6.82 -5.95
CA TYR A 172 5.12 -7.51 -5.17
C TYR A 172 5.24 -6.83 -3.81
N PHE A 173 4.93 -7.60 -2.76
CA PHE A 173 5.17 -7.29 -1.36
C PHE A 173 5.64 -8.56 -0.65
N GLY A 174 6.94 -8.84 -0.73
CA GLY A 174 7.52 -10.16 -0.50
C GLY A 174 7.90 -10.89 -1.80
N LEU A 175 8.13 -12.19 -1.69
CA LEU A 175 8.63 -13.03 -2.79
C LEU A 175 7.56 -13.47 -3.79
N ARG A 176 6.29 -13.54 -3.36
CA ARG A 176 5.18 -14.05 -4.19
C ARG A 176 4.38 -12.88 -4.77
N PRO A 177 4.34 -12.71 -6.10
CA PRO A 177 3.49 -11.70 -6.72
C PRO A 177 2.01 -12.07 -6.58
N ARG A 178 1.14 -11.06 -6.50
CA ARG A 178 -0.32 -11.23 -6.52
C ARG A 178 -0.94 -10.48 -7.70
N PRO A 179 -2.03 -10.97 -8.30
CA PRO A 179 -2.87 -10.18 -9.20
C PRO A 179 -3.23 -8.85 -8.52
N ALA A 180 -3.18 -7.75 -9.26
CA ALA A 180 -3.37 -6.43 -8.67
C ALA A 180 -3.96 -5.39 -9.63
N LEU A 181 -4.57 -4.37 -9.04
CA LEU A 181 -5.02 -3.15 -9.70
C LEU A 181 -4.29 -1.96 -9.11
N ARG A 182 -3.77 -1.08 -9.96
CA ARG A 182 -3.31 0.26 -9.58
C ARG A 182 -4.42 1.25 -9.90
N LEU A 183 -4.90 1.94 -8.88
CA LEU A 183 -5.90 2.99 -8.99
C LEU A 183 -5.19 4.34 -9.00
N ALA A 184 -5.51 5.19 -9.97
CA ALA A 184 -5.20 6.62 -9.93
C ALA A 184 -6.49 7.38 -9.66
N TYR A 185 -6.44 8.30 -8.70
CA TYR A 185 -7.62 9.07 -8.30
C TYR A 185 -7.23 10.45 -7.77
N ILE A 186 -8.20 11.35 -7.67
CA ILE A 186 -8.05 12.67 -7.06
C ILE A 186 -8.53 12.60 -5.61
N ALA A 187 -7.64 12.92 -4.66
CA ALA A 187 -7.94 13.00 -3.24
C ALA A 187 -7.88 14.46 -2.76
N ALA A 188 -8.64 14.82 -1.72
CA ALA A 188 -8.45 16.09 -1.04
C ALA A 188 -7.21 16.03 -0.11
N ASP A 189 -6.36 17.06 -0.15
CA ASP A 189 -5.29 17.24 0.84
C ASP A 189 -5.84 17.77 2.18
N ALA A 190 -4.98 17.98 3.17
CA ALA A 190 -5.38 18.50 4.48
C ALA A 190 -6.05 19.89 4.45
N LYS A 191 -5.93 20.63 3.33
CA LYS A 191 -6.56 21.93 3.10
C LYS A 191 -7.76 21.82 2.14
N GLY A 192 -8.23 20.60 1.85
CA GLY A 192 -9.34 20.36 0.93
C GLY A 192 -8.97 20.47 -0.56
N ARG A 193 -7.69 20.66 -0.91
CA ARG A 193 -7.29 20.88 -2.30
C ARG A 193 -7.16 19.56 -3.05
N PRO A 194 -7.64 19.47 -4.30
CA PRO A 194 -7.53 18.25 -5.08
C PRO A 194 -6.06 17.92 -5.36
N LYS A 195 -5.68 16.66 -5.14
CA LYS A 195 -4.32 16.16 -5.30
C LYS A 195 -4.34 14.76 -5.90
N PRO A 196 -3.53 14.47 -6.93
CA PRO A 196 -3.37 13.13 -7.46
C PRO A 196 -2.87 12.16 -6.37
N ALA A 197 -3.51 11.00 -6.31
CA ALA A 197 -3.21 9.93 -5.38
C ALA A 197 -3.25 8.57 -6.08
N HIS A 198 -2.63 7.59 -5.44
CA HIS A 198 -2.60 6.21 -5.91
C HIS A 198 -2.94 5.24 -4.79
N ALA A 199 -3.68 4.20 -5.16
CA ALA A 199 -3.92 3.04 -4.33
C ALA A 199 -3.62 1.77 -5.14
N TYR A 200 -3.31 0.70 -4.44
CA TYR A 200 -3.09 -0.61 -5.03
C TYR A 200 -3.96 -1.64 -4.31
N LEU A 201 -4.72 -2.40 -5.09
CA LEU A 201 -5.52 -3.52 -4.63
C LEU A 201 -4.85 -4.79 -5.11
N SER A 202 -4.67 -5.78 -4.24
CA SER A 202 -4.08 -7.07 -4.59
C SER A 202 -4.98 -8.21 -4.14
N PHE A 203 -5.10 -9.22 -4.99
CA PHE A 203 -6.15 -10.22 -4.92
C PHE A 203 -5.57 -11.61 -4.64
N ALA A 204 -6.40 -12.51 -4.14
CA ALA A 204 -6.02 -13.92 -3.99
C ALA A 204 -6.05 -14.62 -5.35
N SER A 205 -7.02 -14.28 -6.20
CA SER A 205 -7.20 -14.87 -7.53
C SER A 205 -7.24 -13.80 -8.64
N GLU A 206 -7.05 -14.26 -9.88
CA GLU A 206 -7.22 -13.42 -11.08
C GLU A 206 -8.69 -13.08 -11.32
N SER A 207 -9.61 -13.99 -10.94
CA SER A 207 -11.05 -13.81 -11.06
C SER A 207 -11.56 -12.65 -10.19
N ASP A 208 -11.16 -12.58 -8.91
CA ASP A 208 -11.53 -11.46 -8.04
C ASP A 208 -11.01 -10.13 -8.57
N ARG A 209 -9.76 -10.13 -9.11
CA ARG A 209 -9.16 -8.95 -9.74
C ARG A 209 -9.99 -8.51 -10.95
N GLN A 210 -10.39 -9.45 -11.81
CA GLN A 210 -11.20 -9.16 -13.00
C GLN A 210 -12.59 -8.62 -12.62
N GLN A 211 -13.22 -9.16 -11.57
CA GLN A 211 -14.52 -8.70 -11.11
C GLN A 211 -14.46 -7.25 -10.60
N VAL A 212 -13.48 -6.91 -9.74
CA VAL A 212 -13.29 -5.52 -9.29
C VAL A 212 -12.82 -4.61 -10.42
N TYR A 213 -12.03 -5.12 -11.38
CA TYR A 213 -11.63 -4.35 -12.54
C TYR A 213 -12.82 -3.94 -13.40
N ALA A 214 -13.69 -4.90 -13.75
CA ALA A 214 -14.88 -4.67 -14.54
C ALA A 214 -15.79 -3.64 -13.85
N ASP A 215 -16.02 -3.82 -12.55
CA ASP A 215 -16.82 -2.89 -11.76
C ASP A 215 -16.26 -1.47 -11.77
N LEU A 216 -14.97 -1.29 -11.44
CA LEU A 216 -14.35 0.04 -11.44
C LEU A 216 -14.26 0.70 -12.82
N THR A 217 -14.17 -0.08 -13.90
CA THR A 217 -14.07 0.46 -15.26
C THR A 217 -15.36 1.09 -15.75
N LEU A 218 -16.52 0.72 -15.19
CA LEU A 218 -17.80 1.37 -15.48
C LEU A 218 -17.81 2.85 -15.08
N ASP A 219 -16.99 3.22 -14.11
CA ASP A 219 -16.91 4.57 -13.56
C ASP A 219 -15.74 5.40 -14.12
N LEU A 220 -14.97 4.85 -15.07
CA LEU A 220 -13.90 5.59 -15.73
C LEU A 220 -14.45 6.61 -16.73
N GLY A 221 -14.21 7.90 -16.48
CA GLY A 221 -14.34 8.95 -17.50
C GLY A 221 -15.71 9.59 -17.68
N GLY A 222 -16.63 9.50 -16.71
CA GLY A 222 -17.92 10.17 -16.80
C GLY A 222 -18.59 10.45 -15.45
N PRO A 223 -19.64 11.31 -15.42
CA PRO A 223 -20.56 11.36 -14.29
C PRO A 223 -21.13 9.95 -14.08
N ALA A 224 -21.37 9.56 -12.83
CA ALA A 224 -21.92 8.25 -12.48
C ALA A 224 -23.07 7.90 -13.43
N GLN A 225 -22.96 6.77 -14.13
CA GLN A 225 -24.08 6.27 -14.94
C GLN A 225 -25.28 6.09 -14.00
N ALA A 226 -26.49 6.35 -14.52
CA ALA A 226 -27.72 6.37 -13.73
C ALA A 226 -27.81 5.16 -12.78
N PRO A 227 -28.32 5.36 -11.55
CA PRO A 227 -28.37 4.31 -10.54
C PRO A 227 -28.98 3.03 -11.10
N TRP A 228 -28.50 1.88 -10.61
CA TRP A 228 -28.84 0.51 -11.02
C TRP A 228 -30.34 0.17 -11.19
N ARG A 229 -31.26 1.06 -10.81
CA ARG A 229 -32.70 0.87 -10.89
C ARG A 229 -33.40 2.04 -11.60
N ALA A 230 -33.83 1.77 -12.83
CA ALA A 230 -35.06 2.34 -13.35
C ALA A 230 -36.07 1.26 -13.80
N ASP A 231 -35.62 0.05 -14.18
CA ASP A 231 -36.46 -0.82 -15.02
C ASP A 231 -36.79 -2.22 -14.47
N GLN A 232 -36.48 -2.54 -13.20
CA GLN A 232 -36.95 -3.79 -12.59
C GLN A 232 -38.12 -3.52 -11.66
N GLY A 233 -39.32 -3.48 -12.25
CA GLY A 233 -40.59 -3.39 -11.57
C GLY A 233 -40.74 -4.46 -10.50
N LEU A 234 -41.03 -4.00 -9.28
CA LEU A 234 -41.66 -4.78 -8.23
C LEU A 234 -43.13 -5.05 -8.57
#